data_AF-A0ABD0VU93-F1
#
_entry.id   AF-A0ABD0VU93-F1
#
_cell.length_a   1.000
_cell.length_b   1.000
_cell.length_c   1.000
_cell.angle_alpha   90.00
_cell.angle_beta   90.00
_cell.angle_gamma   90.00
#
_symmetry.space_group_name_H-M   'P 1'
#
loop_
_entity.id
_entity.type
_entity.pdbx_description
1 polymer ?
#
loop_
_entity_poly.entity_id
_entity_poly.type
_entity_poly.pdbx_seq_one_letter_code
_entity_poly.pdbx_strand_id
1 'polypeptide(L)'
;MYNRLAQGRKTLTDEFINGVNIFIETAKQLPSFISDGMFRCPCSKHKNQVHLRPDDIIVDLYRRGFMPQYWYWTSHGEYEPHFHSACGPSTSSNIAEDENITAYSPSQDPLYSQQISALQAELEQVRKAQTDWQVQIQAQIQMQMQVQQAQHNQLLDEMRKMKDQLSEKEVATGDDASTDSE
;
A
#
# COMPACT_ATOMS: atom_id res chain seq x y z
N MET A 1 -11.24 9.55 -10.35
CA MET A 1 -10.78 10.92 -10.71
C MET A 1 -11.84 11.83 -11.31
N TYR A 2 -12.80 11.36 -12.13
CA TYR A 2 -13.72 12.27 -12.87
C TYR A 2 -15.13 12.37 -12.31
N ASN A 3 -15.53 11.45 -11.44
CA ASN A 3 -16.81 11.48 -10.75
C ASN A 3 -16.81 12.56 -9.66
N ARG A 4 -16.82 13.83 -10.05
CA ARG A 4 -16.65 14.95 -9.11
C ARG A 4 -17.74 15.01 -8.04
N LEU A 5 -19.00 14.86 -8.43
CA LEU A 5 -20.15 15.00 -7.53
C LEU A 5 -20.84 13.65 -7.33
N ALA A 6 -21.23 13.36 -6.08
CA ALA A 6 -22.04 12.20 -5.77
C ALA A 6 -23.43 12.32 -6.43
N GLN A 7 -23.96 11.21 -6.96
CA GLN A 7 -25.26 11.21 -7.62
C GLN A 7 -26.35 11.70 -6.65
N GLY A 8 -27.11 12.72 -7.09
CA GLY A 8 -28.19 13.31 -6.31
C GLY A 8 -27.76 14.27 -5.20
N ARG A 9 -26.47 14.57 -5.03
CA ARG A 9 -25.96 15.53 -4.02
C ARG A 9 -24.93 16.48 -4.62
N LYS A 10 -24.76 17.65 -3.98
CA LYS A 10 -23.70 18.63 -4.33
C LYS A 10 -22.37 18.36 -3.59
N THR A 11 -22.20 17.16 -3.04
CA THR A 11 -20.99 16.77 -2.30
C THR A 11 -19.94 16.20 -3.25
N LEU A 12 -18.67 16.52 -2.98
CA LEU A 12 -17.55 15.88 -3.67
C LEU A 12 -17.49 14.40 -3.30
N THR A 13 -17.05 13.55 -4.23
CA THR A 13 -16.80 12.13 -3.94
C THR A 13 -15.40 11.96 -3.34
N ASP A 14 -15.23 10.95 -2.49
CA ASP A 14 -13.91 10.61 -1.93
C ASP A 14 -12.92 10.21 -3.03
N GLU A 15 -13.41 9.53 -4.08
CA GLU A 15 -12.62 9.16 -5.27
C GLU A 15 -12.05 10.41 -5.98
N PHE A 16 -12.85 11.48 -6.06
CA PHE A 16 -12.41 12.74 -6.65
C PHE A 16 -11.39 13.46 -5.76
N ILE A 17 -11.67 13.56 -4.45
CA ILE A 17 -10.77 14.19 -3.47
C ILE A 17 -9.40 13.48 -3.48
N ASN A 18 -9.40 12.15 -3.40
CA ASN A 18 -8.18 11.35 -3.43
C ASN A 18 -7.41 11.57 -4.74
N GLY A 19 -8.10 11.57 -5.88
CA GLY A 19 -7.48 11.85 -7.17
C GLY A 19 -6.81 13.23 -7.26
N VAL A 20 -7.45 14.27 -6.71
CA VAL A 20 -6.85 15.61 -6.62
C VAL A 20 -5.62 15.59 -5.73
N ASN A 21 -5.66 14.92 -4.57
CA ASN A 21 -4.50 14.86 -3.67
C ASN A 21 -3.30 14.19 -4.33
N ILE A 22 -3.50 13.04 -4.99
CA ILE A 22 -2.44 12.34 -5.72
C ILE A 22 -1.87 13.26 -6.81
N PHE A 23 -2.74 13.92 -7.60
CA PHE A 23 -2.29 14.87 -8.63
C PHE A 23 -1.38 15.97 -8.05
N ILE A 24 -1.78 16.60 -6.94
CA ILE A 24 -1.00 17.67 -6.33
C ILE A 24 0.34 17.16 -5.80
N GLU A 25 0.36 15.99 -5.15
CA GLU A 25 1.58 15.38 -4.62
C GLU A 25 2.56 15.00 -5.73
N THR A 26 2.06 14.45 -6.84
CA THR A 26 2.89 14.15 -8.02
C THR A 26 3.42 15.43 -8.66
N ALA A 27 2.56 16.44 -8.87
CA ALA A 27 2.96 17.70 -9.50
C ALA A 27 4.03 18.46 -8.68
N LYS A 28 3.99 18.34 -7.34
CA LYS A 28 5.01 18.93 -6.45
C LYS A 28 6.40 18.31 -6.60
N GLN A 29 6.51 17.10 -7.13
CA GLN A 29 7.79 16.42 -7.34
C GLN A 29 8.45 16.80 -8.67
N LEU A 30 7.73 17.53 -9.54
CA LEU A 30 8.26 17.92 -10.84
C LEU A 30 9.33 19.01 -10.70
N PRO A 31 10.41 18.97 -11.51
CA PRO A 31 11.45 19.99 -11.50
C PRO A 31 10.92 21.42 -11.69
N SER A 32 9.88 21.58 -12.51
CA SER A 32 9.22 22.87 -12.76
C SER A 32 8.60 23.46 -11.49
N PHE A 33 8.04 22.63 -10.61
CA PHE A 33 7.49 23.09 -9.34
C PHE A 33 8.59 23.46 -8.34
N ILE A 34 9.70 22.71 -8.32
CA ILE A 34 10.84 22.99 -7.43
C ILE A 34 11.43 24.38 -7.71
N SER A 35 11.42 24.83 -8.96
CA SER A 35 11.90 26.16 -9.35
C SER A 35 10.93 27.28 -8.92
N ASP A 36 9.66 27.16 -9.30
CA ASP A 36 8.75 28.32 -9.32
C ASP A 36 7.64 28.23 -8.25
N GLY A 37 7.50 27.09 -7.56
CA GLY A 37 6.46 26.81 -6.57
C GLY A 37 5.05 26.82 -7.15
N MET A 38 4.92 26.72 -8.48
CA MET A 38 3.66 26.76 -9.22
C MET A 38 3.67 25.73 -10.34
N PHE A 39 2.50 25.24 -10.72
CA PHE A 39 2.34 24.38 -11.91
C PHE A 39 1.04 24.71 -12.64
N ARG A 40 0.88 24.14 -13.84
CA ARG A 40 -0.26 24.39 -14.73
C ARG A 40 -1.55 23.89 -14.09
N CYS A 41 -2.61 24.70 -14.14
CA CYS A 41 -3.91 24.32 -13.60
C CYS A 41 -4.70 23.48 -14.64
N PRO A 42 -5.01 22.20 -14.36
CA PRO A 42 -5.74 21.33 -15.31
C PRO A 42 -7.25 21.48 -15.19
N CYS A 43 -7.77 22.51 -14.51
CA CYS A 43 -9.21 22.67 -14.34
C CYS A 43 -9.89 22.97 -15.69
N SER A 44 -11.18 22.68 -15.79
CA SER A 44 -11.96 22.88 -17.02
C SER A 44 -11.96 24.32 -17.56
N LYS A 45 -11.65 25.31 -16.72
CA LYS A 45 -11.48 26.72 -17.11
C LYS A 45 -10.08 27.00 -17.68
N HIS A 46 -9.02 26.63 -16.94
CA HIS A 46 -7.65 27.03 -17.28
C HIS A 46 -6.98 26.10 -18.29
N LYS A 47 -7.38 24.82 -18.38
CA LYS A 47 -6.92 23.85 -19.40
C LYS A 47 -5.40 23.83 -19.58
N ASN A 48 -4.66 23.82 -18.47
CA ASN A 48 -3.18 23.85 -18.41
C ASN A 48 -2.51 25.13 -18.95
N GLN A 49 -3.26 26.21 -19.17
CA GLN A 49 -2.73 27.47 -19.71
C GLN A 49 -2.25 28.45 -18.64
N VAL A 50 -2.62 28.26 -17.38
CA VAL A 50 -2.31 29.17 -16.27
C VAL A 50 -1.52 28.44 -15.18
N HIS A 51 -0.43 29.04 -14.70
CA HIS A 51 0.32 28.54 -13.55
C HIS A 51 -0.24 29.13 -12.27
N LEU A 52 -0.52 28.29 -11.28
CA LEU A 52 -1.09 28.68 -10.01
C LEU A 52 -0.36 27.95 -8.88
N ARG A 53 -0.56 28.43 -7.64
CA ARG A 53 -0.11 27.72 -6.45
C ARG A 53 -0.95 26.47 -6.21
N PRO A 54 -0.43 25.45 -5.52
CA PRO A 54 -1.15 24.20 -5.26
C PRO A 54 -2.53 24.41 -4.63
N ASP A 55 -2.63 25.30 -3.65
CA ASP A 55 -3.87 25.56 -2.91
C ASP A 55 -4.97 26.15 -3.83
N ASP A 56 -4.59 27.06 -4.72
CA ASP A 56 -5.50 27.64 -5.71
C ASP A 56 -5.99 26.58 -6.71
N ILE A 57 -5.10 25.66 -7.12
CA ILE A 57 -5.44 24.57 -8.03
C ILE A 57 -6.41 23.60 -7.36
N ILE A 58 -6.21 23.26 -6.08
CA ILE A 58 -7.14 22.41 -5.31
C ILE A 58 -8.53 23.04 -5.30
N VAL A 59 -8.62 24.33 -4.97
CA VAL A 59 -9.90 25.06 -4.95
C VAL A 59 -10.57 25.05 -6.32
N ASP A 60 -9.81 25.28 -7.40
CA ASP A 60 -10.35 25.27 -8.75
C ASP A 60 -10.82 23.88 -9.19
N LEU A 61 -10.09 22.83 -8.86
CA LEU A 61 -10.48 21.45 -9.16
C LEU A 61 -11.71 21.04 -8.36
N TYR A 62 -11.78 21.38 -7.08
CA TYR A 62 -12.95 21.14 -6.24
C TYR A 62 -14.18 21.88 -6.75
N ARG A 63 -14.03 23.05 -7.38
CA ARG A 63 -15.17 23.80 -7.95
C ARG A 63 -15.57 23.36 -9.35
N ARG A 64 -14.61 23.02 -10.21
CA ARG A 64 -14.82 22.91 -11.67
C ARG A 64 -14.44 21.56 -12.27
N GLY A 65 -13.76 20.71 -11.51
CA GLY A 65 -13.21 19.46 -12.01
C GLY A 65 -12.01 19.66 -12.94
N PHE A 66 -11.39 18.53 -13.26
CA PHE A 66 -10.40 18.44 -14.34
C PHE A 66 -11.04 18.77 -15.69
N MET A 67 -10.22 19.23 -16.64
CA MET A 67 -10.65 19.36 -18.03
C MET A 67 -11.01 17.98 -18.61
N PRO A 68 -11.98 17.91 -19.53
CA PRO A 68 -12.38 16.64 -20.14
C PRO A 68 -11.20 15.94 -20.82
N GLN A 69 -11.21 14.60 -20.76
CA GLN A 69 -10.23 13.72 -21.44
C GLN A 69 -8.77 13.87 -20.97
N TYR A 70 -8.53 14.47 -19.81
CA TYR A 70 -7.18 14.65 -19.26
C TYR A 70 -6.71 13.42 -18.47
N TRP A 71 -6.88 12.23 -19.04
CA TRP A 71 -6.67 10.95 -18.36
C TRP A 71 -5.23 10.72 -17.94
N TYR A 72 -4.31 11.24 -18.75
CA TYR A 72 -2.88 11.22 -18.52
C TYR A 72 -2.43 12.66 -18.30
N TRP A 73 -1.61 12.91 -17.27
CA TRP A 73 -1.12 14.24 -16.96
C TRP A 73 0.05 14.63 -17.86
N THR A 74 -0.18 14.65 -19.18
CA THR A 74 0.86 14.88 -20.19
C THR A 74 1.53 16.25 -20.07
N SER A 75 0.78 17.26 -19.62
CA SER A 75 1.35 18.58 -19.31
C SER A 75 2.17 18.61 -18.02
N HIS A 76 2.23 17.50 -17.29
CA HIS A 76 2.90 17.29 -16.02
C HIS A 76 3.82 16.05 -16.05
N GLY A 77 4.25 15.61 -17.24
CA GLY A 77 5.32 14.61 -17.40
C GLY A 77 4.87 13.15 -17.49
N GLU A 78 3.57 12.86 -17.50
CA GLU A 78 3.08 11.50 -17.81
C GLU A 78 3.01 11.26 -19.32
N TYR A 79 3.23 10.00 -19.73
CA TYR A 79 3.11 9.58 -21.11
C TYR A 79 1.77 8.87 -21.32
N GLU A 80 1.09 9.18 -22.41
CA GLU A 80 -0.05 8.37 -22.83
C GLU A 80 0.46 6.99 -23.31
N PRO A 81 -0.10 5.87 -22.82
CA PRO A 81 0.27 4.55 -23.30
C PRO A 81 -0.01 4.42 -24.81
N HIS A 82 1.05 4.38 -25.62
CA HIS A 82 0.92 4.03 -27.02
C HIS A 82 0.64 2.53 -27.13
N PHE A 83 -0.62 2.17 -27.36
CA PHE A 83 -0.96 0.84 -27.83
C PHE A 83 -0.37 0.69 -29.24
N HIS A 84 0.81 0.06 -29.32
CA HIS A 84 1.36 -0.38 -30.59
C HIS A 84 0.41 -1.41 -31.20
N SER A 85 -0.56 -0.94 -32.00
CA SER A 85 -1.30 -1.79 -32.92
C SER A 85 -0.32 -2.29 -33.98
N ALA A 86 0.28 -3.45 -33.70
CA ALA A 86 1.04 -4.19 -34.68
C ALA A 86 0.09 -4.67 -35.79
N CYS A 87 0.07 -3.99 -36.95
CA CYS A 87 -0.25 -4.64 -38.22
C CYS A 87 0.21 -3.82 -39.46
N GLY A 88 1.28 -4.27 -40.11
CA GLY A 88 1.33 -4.47 -41.56
C GLY A 88 1.84 -3.33 -42.48
N PRO A 89 2.74 -3.60 -43.44
CA PRO A 89 3.44 -2.57 -44.24
C PRO A 89 2.82 -2.28 -45.61
N SER A 90 3.34 -1.20 -46.23
CA SER A 90 3.17 -0.67 -47.60
C SER A 90 2.21 0.53 -47.64
N THR A 91 2.57 1.72 -48.15
CA THR A 91 3.39 1.98 -49.35
C THR A 91 3.84 3.45 -49.36
N SER A 92 5.14 3.66 -49.65
CA SER A 92 5.79 4.81 -50.30
C SER A 92 5.05 6.15 -50.43
N SER A 93 5.59 7.20 -49.79
CA SER A 93 6.01 8.43 -50.51
C SER A 93 6.97 9.24 -49.65
N ASN A 94 8.12 9.57 -50.23
CA ASN A 94 9.24 10.28 -49.61
C ASN A 94 8.89 11.72 -49.21
N ILE A 95 9.26 12.12 -48.00
CA ILE A 95 9.73 13.49 -47.69
C ILE A 95 11.02 13.33 -46.87
N ALA A 96 12.09 13.93 -47.37
CA ALA A 96 13.40 13.93 -46.74
C ALA A 96 13.38 14.90 -45.55
N GLU A 97 13.51 14.36 -44.34
CA GLU A 97 13.88 15.13 -43.16
C GLU A 97 14.98 14.37 -42.42
N ASP A 98 16.12 15.03 -42.32
CA ASP A 98 17.30 14.67 -41.56
C ASP A 98 16.97 14.73 -40.06
N GLU A 99 16.60 13.59 -39.48
CA GLU A 99 16.67 13.40 -38.04
C GLU A 99 17.19 11.99 -37.76
N ASN A 100 18.44 11.92 -37.30
CA ASN A 100 18.94 10.80 -36.52
C ASN A 100 18.22 10.76 -35.17
N ILE A 101 16.94 10.39 -35.18
CA ILE A 101 16.26 9.80 -34.03
C ILE A 101 16.25 8.31 -34.31
N THR A 102 17.42 7.70 -34.14
CA THR A 102 17.46 6.29 -33.80
C THR A 102 16.58 6.16 -32.56
N ALA A 103 15.45 5.47 -32.69
CA ALA A 103 14.55 5.19 -31.59
C ALA A 103 15.35 4.50 -30.48
N TYR A 104 15.85 5.28 -29.52
CA TYR A 104 16.58 4.79 -28.38
C TYR A 104 15.56 4.09 -27.49
N SER A 105 15.36 2.81 -27.78
CA SER A 105 14.63 1.90 -26.92
C SER A 105 15.53 1.64 -25.71
N PRO A 106 15.16 2.10 -24.49
CA PRO A 106 15.95 1.86 -23.28
C PRO A 106 16.13 0.36 -22.99
N SER A 107 15.38 -0.48 -23.70
CA SER A 107 15.34 -1.94 -23.63
C SER A 107 16.64 -2.65 -24.04
N GLN A 108 17.62 -1.96 -24.65
CA GLN A 108 18.88 -2.60 -25.08
C GLN A 108 20.13 -2.08 -24.38
N ASP A 109 20.00 -1.19 -23.39
CA ASP A 109 21.16 -0.69 -22.67
C ASP A 109 21.57 -1.64 -21.52
N PRO A 110 22.77 -2.27 -21.54
CA PRO A 110 23.17 -3.25 -20.52
C PRO A 110 23.14 -2.70 -19.10
N LEU A 111 23.34 -1.38 -18.94
CA LEU A 111 23.31 -0.70 -17.66
C LEU A 111 21.91 -0.69 -17.03
N TYR A 112 20.86 -0.50 -17.84
CA TYR A 112 19.47 -0.48 -17.36
C TYR A 112 18.99 -1.89 -16.98
N SER A 113 19.37 -2.91 -17.77
CA SER A 113 19.13 -4.32 -17.44
C SER A 113 19.79 -4.74 -16.12
N GLN A 114 21.02 -4.29 -15.89
CA GLN A 114 21.74 -4.52 -14.63
C GLN A 114 21.04 -3.86 -13.44
N GLN A 115 20.56 -2.62 -13.60
CA GLN A 115 19.83 -1.90 -12.55
C GLN A 115 18.50 -2.58 -12.21
N ILE A 116 17.73 -3.03 -13.21
CA ILE A 116 16.48 -3.78 -13.00
C ILE A 116 16.77 -5.06 -12.21
N SER A 117 17.79 -5.81 -12.61
CA SER A 117 18.16 -7.07 -11.95
C SER A 117 18.58 -6.86 -10.50
N ALA A 118 19.33 -5.78 -10.22
CA ALA A 118 19.73 -5.42 -8.85
C ALA A 118 18.52 -5.09 -7.97
N LEU A 119 17.60 -4.26 -8.47
CA LEU A 119 16.36 -3.91 -7.74
C LEU A 119 15.47 -5.13 -7.50
N GLN A 120 15.39 -6.05 -8.46
CA GLN A 120 14.66 -7.32 -8.29
C GLN A 120 15.28 -8.20 -7.21
N ALA A 121 16.62 -8.27 -7.14
CA ALA A 121 17.32 -9.02 -6.10
C ALA A 121 17.12 -8.40 -4.70
N GLU A 122 17.17 -7.07 -4.59
CA GLU A 122 16.87 -6.36 -3.34
C GLU A 122 15.43 -6.62 -2.88
N LEU A 123 14.46 -6.56 -3.80
CA LEU A 123 13.06 -6.85 -3.50
C LEU A 123 12.88 -8.28 -2.99
N GLU A 124 13.56 -9.25 -3.60
CA GLU A 124 13.49 -10.65 -3.18
C GLU A 124 14.15 -10.86 -1.80
N GLN A 125 15.25 -10.17 -1.52
CA GLN A 125 15.87 -10.18 -0.20
C GLN A 125 14.92 -9.64 0.87
N VAL A 126 14.21 -8.53 0.58
CA VAL A 126 13.21 -7.94 1.48
C VAL A 126 12.05 -8.90 1.70
N ARG A 127 11.55 -9.56 0.65
CA ARG A 127 10.48 -10.57 0.77
C ARG A 127 10.92 -11.74 1.64
N LYS A 128 12.13 -12.26 1.45
CA LYS A 128 12.68 -13.32 2.28
C LYS A 128 12.80 -12.87 3.74
N ALA A 129 13.31 -11.68 3.99
CA ALA A 129 13.40 -11.14 5.35
C ALA A 129 12.01 -11.00 5.99
N GLN A 130 11.00 -10.60 5.22
CA GLN A 130 9.61 -10.52 5.67
C GLN A 130 9.06 -11.91 6.03
N THR A 131 9.30 -12.94 5.22
CA THR A 131 8.87 -14.30 5.55
C THR A 131 9.58 -14.84 6.78
N ASP A 132 10.89 -14.61 6.89
CA ASP A 132 11.70 -15.03 8.03
C ASP A 132 11.17 -14.39 9.33
N TRP A 133 10.86 -13.08 9.28
CA TRP A 133 10.27 -12.36 10.41
C TRP A 133 8.87 -12.87 10.78
N GLN A 134 8.02 -13.17 9.79
CA GLN A 134 6.70 -13.76 10.04
C GLN A 134 6.81 -15.12 10.72
N VAL A 135 7.71 -15.99 10.25
CA VAL A 135 7.95 -17.30 10.87
C VAL A 135 8.44 -17.14 12.30
N GLN A 136 9.33 -16.18 12.57
CA GLN A 136 9.84 -15.93 13.91
C GLN A 136 8.73 -15.49 14.88
N ILE A 137 7.88 -14.55 14.47
CA ILE A 137 6.74 -14.10 15.29
C ILE A 137 5.77 -15.25 15.54
N GLN A 138 5.47 -16.03 14.51
CA GLN A 138 4.55 -17.16 14.65
C GLN A 138 5.11 -18.21 15.61
N ALA A 139 6.42 -18.49 15.56
CA ALA A 139 7.10 -19.36 16.51
C ALA A 139 7.05 -18.79 17.94
N GLN A 140 7.24 -17.47 18.12
CA GLN A 140 7.14 -16.83 19.43
C GLN A 140 5.73 -16.92 20.01
N ILE A 141 4.70 -16.71 19.20
CA ILE A 141 3.29 -16.84 19.61
C ILE A 141 2.98 -18.30 19.99
N GLN A 142 3.42 -19.25 19.17
CA GLN A 142 3.25 -20.68 19.46
C GLN A 142 3.93 -21.07 20.78
N MET A 143 5.14 -20.58 21.01
CA MET A 143 5.87 -20.83 22.25
C MET A 143 5.17 -20.22 23.45
N GLN A 144 4.67 -18.97 23.36
CA GLN A 144 3.89 -18.35 24.44
C GLN A 144 2.62 -19.15 24.75
N MET A 145 1.91 -19.62 23.72
CA MET A 145 0.72 -20.45 23.88
C MET A 145 1.04 -21.79 24.56
N GLN A 146 2.16 -22.43 24.19
CA GLN A 146 2.61 -23.67 24.85
C GLN A 146 2.97 -23.46 26.31
N VAL A 147 3.68 -22.37 26.64
CA VAL A 147 4.02 -22.02 28.01
C VAL A 147 2.75 -21.76 28.83
N GLN A 148 1.80 -21.02 28.27
CA GLN A 148 0.52 -20.77 28.93
C GLN A 148 -0.27 -22.05 29.17
N GLN A 149 -0.29 -22.97 28.20
CA GLN A 149 -0.93 -24.27 28.35
C GLN A 149 -0.23 -25.14 29.42
N ALA A 150 1.09 -25.13 29.46
CA ALA A 150 1.86 -25.88 30.45
C ALA A 150 1.59 -25.36 31.88
N GLN A 151 1.52 -24.03 32.06
CA GLN A 151 1.15 -23.41 33.33
C GLN A 151 -0.29 -23.79 33.74
N HIS A 152 -1.23 -23.78 32.80
CA HIS A 152 -2.60 -24.21 33.06
C HIS A 152 -2.66 -25.67 33.53
N ASN A 153 -1.95 -26.56 32.84
CA ASN A 153 -1.89 -27.98 33.21
C ASN A 153 -1.25 -28.18 34.59
N GLN A 154 -0.18 -27.44 34.90
CA GLN A 154 0.45 -27.48 36.23
C GLN A 154 -0.54 -27.06 37.33
N LEU A 155 -1.31 -26.00 37.12
CA LEU A 155 -2.33 -25.57 38.08
C LEU A 155 -3.40 -26.65 38.29
N LEU A 156 -3.81 -27.35 37.23
CA LEU A 156 -4.75 -28.47 37.33
C LEU A 156 -4.19 -29.62 38.15
N ASP A 157 -2.90 -29.94 37.98
CA ASP A 157 -2.22 -30.99 38.76
C ASP A 157 -2.09 -30.61 40.24
N GLU A 158 -1.75 -29.35 40.53
CA GLU A 158 -1.74 -28.82 41.91
C GLU A 158 -3.13 -28.87 42.55
N MET A 159 -4.17 -28.49 41.81
CA MET A 159 -5.56 -28.60 42.27
C MET A 159 -5.96 -30.04 42.56
N ARG A 160 -5.55 -30.99 41.72
CA ARG A 160 -5.78 -32.43 41.95
C ARG A 160 -5.08 -32.90 43.22
N LYS A 161 -3.80 -32.55 43.39
CA LYS A 161 -3.02 -32.91 44.57
C LYS A 161 -3.61 -32.33 45.87
N MET A 162 -4.13 -31.10 45.83
CA MET A 162 -4.83 -30.51 46.98
C MET A 162 -6.13 -31.24 47.30
N LYS A 163 -6.89 -31.64 46.28
CA LYS A 163 -8.11 -32.42 46.45
C LYS A 163 -7.82 -33.78 47.11
N ASP A 164 -6.77 -34.48 46.67
CA ASP A 164 -6.38 -35.77 47.23
C ASP A 164 -5.96 -35.62 48.71
N GLN A 165 -5.19 -34.58 49.05
CA GLN A 165 -4.80 -34.29 50.44
C GLN A 165 -5.98 -33.97 51.36
N LEU A 166 -7.00 -33.26 50.87
CA LEU A 166 -8.22 -33.00 51.64
C LEU A 166 -9.01 -34.30 51.86
N SER A 167 -9.11 -35.14 50.84
CA SER A 167 -9.76 -36.46 50.94
C SER A 167 -9.07 -37.39 51.93
N GLU A 168 -7.73 -37.41 51.96
CA GLU A 168 -6.96 -38.23 52.92
C GLU A 168 -7.11 -37.72 54.36
N LYS A 169 -7.22 -36.39 54.53
CA LYS A 169 -7.37 -35.77 55.86
C LYS A 169 -8.78 -35.94 56.45
N GLU A 170 -9.82 -35.95 55.62
CA GLU A 170 -11.20 -36.25 56.06
C GLU A 170 -11.35 -37.69 56.57
N VAL A 171 -10.66 -38.66 55.96
CA VAL A 171 -10.64 -40.06 56.41
C VAL A 171 -9.95 -40.21 57.77
N ALA A 172 -8.86 -39.49 58.01
CA ALA A 172 -8.11 -39.59 59.27
C ALA A 172 -8.81 -38.95 60.48
N THR A 173 -9.68 -37.95 60.28
CA THR A 173 -10.42 -37.28 61.38
C THR A 173 -11.73 -37.97 61.78
N GLY A 174 -12.15 -39.01 61.06
CA GLY A 174 -13.41 -39.73 61.34
C GLY A 174 -13.32 -40.76 62.48
N ASP A 175 -12.10 -41.20 62.84
CA ASP A 175 -11.91 -42.32 63.79
C ASP A 175 -11.75 -41.88 65.26
N ASP A 176 -11.58 -40.58 65.56
CA ASP A 176 -11.32 -40.07 66.93
C ASP A 176 -12.56 -39.47 67.64
N ALA A 177 -13.75 -39.56 67.06
CA ALA A 177 -15.00 -39.04 67.65
C ALA A 177 -15.91 -40.13 68.25
N SER A 178 -15.35 -41.25 68.71
CA SER A 178 -16.13 -42.30 69.40
C SER A 178 -15.37 -42.88 70.59
N THR A 179 -15.07 -42.05 71.59
CA THR A 179 -14.99 -42.55 72.97
C THR A 179 -15.73 -41.60 73.89
N ASP A 180 -16.75 -42.15 74.55
CA ASP A 180 -17.12 -41.93 75.96
C ASP A 180 -18.63 -41.71 76.15
N SER A 181 -19.33 -42.81 76.46
CA SER A 181 -20.58 -42.82 77.25
C SER A 181 -20.86 -44.27 77.67
N GLU A 182 -20.38 -44.62 78.88
CA GLU A 182 -21.01 -45.40 79.97
C GLU A 182 -19.99 -46.21 80.80
#